data_AF-A0A8T5URF7-F1
#
_entry.id   AF-A0A8T5URF7-F1
#
_cell.length_a   1.000
_cell.length_b   1.000
_cell.length_c   1.000
_cell.angle_alpha   90.00
_cell.angle_beta   90.00
_cell.angle_gamma   90.00
#
_symmetry.space_group_name_H-M   'P 1'
#
loop_
_entity.id
_entity.type
_entity.pdbx_description
1 polymer ?
#
loop_
_entity_poly.entity_id
_entity_poly.type
_entity_poly.pdbx_seq_one_letter_code
_entity_poly.pdbx_strand_id
1 'polypeptide(L)'
;MNQIQGLNKGKIGISSSHLDLLKGIFKKINLIIKGKREIMYSDIINLIAKENYCGKLYNEIILWCNYNIRQGKYFAIIQDVNLIN
;
A
#
# COMPACT_ATOMS: atom_id res chain seq x y z
N MET A 1 -4.84 6.02 -31.05
CA MET A 1 -4.27 5.19 -29.97
C MET A 1 -4.01 6.11 -28.79
N ASN A 2 -4.84 6.02 -27.75
CA ASN A 2 -4.70 6.89 -26.58
C ASN A 2 -3.44 6.52 -25.82
N GLN A 3 -2.50 7.47 -25.78
CA GLN A 3 -1.33 7.44 -24.95
C GLN A 3 -1.81 7.28 -23.51
N ILE A 4 -1.58 6.11 -22.92
CA ILE A 4 -1.69 5.93 -21.47
C ILE A 4 -0.60 6.82 -20.89
N GLN A 5 -0.98 8.03 -20.49
CA GLN A 5 -0.10 8.99 -19.84
C GLN A 5 0.56 8.27 -18.66
N GLY A 6 1.84 7.97 -18.80
CA GLY A 6 2.66 7.45 -17.71
C GLY A 6 2.60 8.47 -16.58
N LEU A 7 1.84 8.13 -15.54
CA LEU A 7 1.85 8.85 -14.26
C LEU A 7 3.23 8.65 -13.61
N ASN A 8 4.21 9.42 -14.10
CA ASN A 8 5.36 9.84 -13.32
C ASN A 8 4.85 10.92 -12.36
N LYS A 9 4.27 10.48 -11.24
CA LYS A 9 3.99 11.34 -10.09
C LYS A 9 4.82 10.83 -8.92
N GLY A 10 5.62 11.74 -8.36
CA GLY A 10 6.72 11.44 -7.45
C GLY A 10 6.33 10.59 -6.25
N LYS A 11 7.34 9.99 -5.64
CA LYS A 11 7.29 9.27 -4.37
C LYS A 11 6.27 9.92 -3.44
N ILE A 12 5.12 9.26 -3.24
CA ILE A 12 4.15 9.70 -2.24
C ILE A 12 4.80 9.48 -0.88
N GLY A 13 5.00 10.56 -0.14
CA GLY A 13 5.46 10.50 1.24
C GLY A 13 4.34 9.92 2.10
N ILE A 14 4.63 8.82 2.79
CA ILE A 14 3.72 8.23 3.77
C ILE A 14 3.76 9.10 5.04
N SER A 15 2.63 9.70 5.39
CA SER A 15 2.48 10.49 6.62
C SER A 15 1.97 9.66 7.81
N SER A 16 1.88 10.25 9.00
CA SER A 16 1.30 9.61 10.19
C SER A 16 -0.13 9.09 9.99
N SER A 17 -0.98 9.82 9.26
CA SER A 17 -2.35 9.36 8.97
C SER A 17 -2.38 8.12 8.06
N HIS A 18 -1.42 8.02 7.13
CA HIS A 18 -1.29 6.83 6.29
C HIS A 18 -0.80 5.63 7.12
N LEU A 19 0.13 5.88 8.04
CA LEU A 19 0.67 4.90 8.97
C LEU A 19 -0.42 4.22 9.80
N ASP A 20 -1.31 5.00 10.39
CA ASP A 20 -2.37 4.45 11.24
C ASP A 20 -3.39 3.64 10.43
N LEU A 21 -3.71 4.07 9.21
CA LEU A 21 -4.50 3.28 8.27
C LEU A 21 -3.81 1.97 7.87
N LEU A 22 -2.51 2.04 7.53
CA LEU A 22 -1.72 0.87 7.15
C LEU A 22 -1.64 -0.14 8.30
N LYS A 23 -1.46 0.29 9.55
CA LYS A 23 -1.49 -0.63 10.72
C LYS A 23 -2.81 -1.40 10.79
N GLY A 24 -3.94 -0.72 10.57
CA GLY A 24 -5.26 -1.35 10.54
C GLY A 24 -5.40 -2.38 9.41
N ILE A 25 -4.96 -2.01 8.20
CA ILE A 25 -4.94 -2.88 7.02
C ILE A 25 -4.07 -4.12 7.27
N PHE A 26 -2.84 -3.92 7.76
CA PHE A 26 -1.90 -5.02 8.04
C PHE A 26 -2.47 -6.00 9.06
N LYS A 27 -3.10 -5.51 10.14
CA LYS A 27 -3.75 -6.36 11.12
C LYS A 27 -4.83 -7.24 10.49
N LYS A 28 -5.68 -6.65 9.62
CA LYS A 28 -6.72 -7.40 8.90
C LYS A 28 -6.14 -8.46 7.96
N ILE A 29 -5.13 -8.09 7.16
CA ILE A 29 -4.47 -9.04 6.25
C ILE A 29 -3.83 -10.18 7.04
N ASN A 30 -3.13 -9.86 8.13
CA ASN A 30 -2.47 -10.87 8.95
C ASN A 30 -3.46 -11.87 9.55
N LEU A 31 -4.67 -11.42 9.94
CA LEU A 31 -5.75 -12.32 10.37
C LEU A 31 -6.25 -13.23 9.24
N ILE A 32 -6.33 -12.71 8.00
CA ILE A 32 -6.76 -13.49 6.82
C ILE A 32 -5.72 -14.57 6.48
N ILE A 33 -4.44 -14.20 6.40
CA ILE A 33 -3.36 -15.12 6.02
C ILE A 33 -2.83 -15.95 7.19
N LYS A 34 -3.25 -15.64 8.42
CA LYS A 34 -2.84 -16.28 9.69
C LYS A 34 -1.33 -16.33 9.90
N GLY A 35 -0.62 -15.26 9.50
CA GLY A 35 0.84 -15.18 9.61
C GLY A 35 1.62 -16.25 8.83
N LYS A 36 0.99 -16.98 7.91
CA LYS A 36 1.66 -18.07 7.15
C LYS A 36 2.70 -17.57 6.15
N ARG A 37 2.64 -16.29 5.79
CA ARG A 37 3.55 -15.63 4.85
C ARG A 37 3.61 -14.14 5.16
N GLU A 38 4.59 -13.48 4.56
CA GLU A 38 4.70 -12.02 4.58
C GLU A 38 3.54 -11.36 3.82
N ILE A 39 3.22 -10.13 4.20
CA ILE A 39 2.20 -9.31 3.57
C ILE A 39 2.78 -8.72 2.29
N MET A 40 2.07 -8.88 1.18
CA MET A 40 2.43 -8.32 -0.11
C MET A 40 1.71 -7.01 -0.36
N TYR A 41 2.29 -6.13 -1.18
CA TYR A 41 1.61 -4.92 -1.64
C TYR A 41 0.28 -5.22 -2.36
N SER A 42 0.21 -6.35 -3.08
CA SER A 42 -1.02 -6.82 -3.70
C SER A 42 -2.11 -7.18 -2.69
N ASP A 43 -1.77 -7.69 -1.51
CA ASP A 43 -2.76 -7.97 -0.47
C ASP A 43 -3.43 -6.69 0.04
N ILE A 44 -2.65 -5.61 0.17
CA ILE A 44 -3.13 -4.29 0.58
C ILE A 44 -4.10 -3.74 -0.47
N ILE A 45 -3.70 -3.75 -1.74
CA ILE A 45 -4.56 -3.30 -2.85
C ILE A 45 -5.84 -4.14 -2.90
N ASN A 46 -5.73 -5.46 -2.79
CA ASN A 46 -6.86 -6.37 -2.83
C ASN A 46 -7.82 -6.16 -1.66
N LEU A 47 -7.31 -5.93 -0.45
CA LEU A 47 -8.16 -5.65 0.70
C LEU A 47 -8.90 -4.32 0.54
N ILE A 48 -8.22 -3.26 0.11
CA ILE A 48 -8.84 -1.95 -0.14
C ILE A 48 -9.97 -2.06 -1.17
N ALA A 49 -9.71 -2.76 -2.29
CA ALA A 49 -10.71 -2.98 -3.33
C ALA A 49 -11.89 -3.84 -2.84
N LYS A 50 -11.61 -4.95 -2.16
CA LYS A 50 -12.62 -5.88 -1.65
C LYS A 50 -13.57 -5.24 -0.64
N GLU A 51 -13.04 -4.39 0.23
CA GLU A 51 -13.79 -3.72 1.29
C GLU A 51 -14.41 -2.39 0.82
N ASN A 52 -14.22 -2.03 -0.45
CA ASN A 52 -14.68 -0.77 -1.05
C ASN A 52 -14.21 0.47 -0.25
N TYR A 53 -12.97 0.45 0.24
CA TYR A 53 -12.39 1.59 0.93
C TYR A 53 -12.05 2.70 -0.07
N CYS A 54 -12.71 3.84 0.10
CA CYS A 54 -12.62 5.00 -0.78
C CYS A 54 -12.06 6.20 -0.01
N GLY A 55 -11.35 7.07 -0.72
CA GLY A 55 -10.83 8.32 -0.16
C GLY A 55 -9.39 8.61 -0.56
N LYS A 56 -8.96 9.86 -0.36
CA LYS A 56 -7.64 10.33 -0.78
C LYS A 56 -6.51 9.48 -0.20
N LEU A 57 -6.55 9.18 1.09
CA LEU A 57 -5.52 8.38 1.77
C LEU A 57 -5.42 6.95 1.21
N TYR A 58 -6.54 6.29 0.94
CA TYR A 58 -6.52 4.95 0.34
C TYR A 58 -5.97 4.97 -1.10
N ASN A 59 -6.30 5.99 -1.88
CA ASN A 59 -5.74 6.18 -3.22
C ASN A 59 -4.22 6.40 -3.15
N GLU A 60 -3.75 7.19 -2.20
CA GLU A 60 -2.32 7.43 -1.95
C GLU A 60 -1.60 6.13 -1.51
N ILE A 61 -2.22 5.31 -0.66
CA ILE A 61 -1.72 3.98 -0.28
C ILE A 61 -1.62 3.05 -1.49
N ILE A 62 -2.65 3.00 -2.35
CA ILE A 62 -2.63 2.17 -3.57
C ILE A 62 -1.49 2.62 -4.50
N LEU A 63 -1.33 3.92 -4.68
CA LEU A 63 -0.25 4.47 -5.51
C LEU A 63 1.14 4.13 -4.94
N TRP A 64 1.32 4.22 -3.62
CA TRP A 64 2.53 3.78 -2.95
C TRP A 64 2.80 2.28 -3.11
N CYS A 65 1.77 1.44 -3.00
CA CYS A 65 1.88 -0.01 -3.24
C CYS A 65 2.35 -0.28 -4.69
N ASN A 66 1.68 0.32 -5.66
CA ASN A 66 2.02 0.16 -7.08
C ASN A 66 3.42 0.68 -7.40
N TYR A 67 3.84 1.78 -6.78
CA TYR A 67 5.20 2.29 -6.92
C TYR A 67 6.23 1.25 -6.48
N ASN A 68 6.07 0.65 -5.29
CA ASN A 68 7.01 -0.35 -4.78
C ASN A 68 7.04 -1.62 -5.64
N ILE A 69 5.87 -2.09 -6.10
CA ILE A 69 5.78 -3.23 -7.04
C ILE A 69 6.58 -2.93 -8.32
N ARG A 70 6.46 -1.72 -8.89
CA ARG A 70 7.24 -1.31 -10.07
C ARG A 70 8.74 -1.23 -9.82
N GLN A 71 9.17 -1.03 -8.57
CA GLN A 71 10.58 -1.10 -8.17
C GLN A 71 11.06 -2.53 -7.89
N GLY A 72 10.24 -3.56 -8.15
CA GLY A 72 10.58 -4.96 -7.86
C GLY A 72 10.46 -5.35 -6.39
N LYS A 73 9.86 -4.50 -5.54
CA LYS A 73 9.57 -4.81 -4.14
C LYS A 73 8.16 -5.39 -4.03
N TYR A 74 8.04 -6.62 -3.55
CA TYR A 74 6.75 -7.32 -3.47
C TYR A 74 6.16 -7.37 -2.05
N PHE A 75 7.03 -7.38 -1.05
CA PHE A 75 6.65 -7.48 0.36
C PHE A 75 6.58 -6.10 1.00
N ALA A 76 5.53 -5.86 1.77
CA ALA A 76 5.31 -4.61 2.45
C ALA A 76 5.85 -4.72 3.89
N ILE A 77 6.89 -3.94 4.21
CA ILE A 77 7.54 -3.95 5.52
C ILE A 77 7.13 -2.70 6.29
N ILE A 78 6.56 -2.84 7.49
CA ILE A 78 6.16 -1.69 8.33
C ILE A 78 7.38 -0.84 8.75
N GLN A 79 8.58 -1.42 8.81
CA GLN A 79 9.83 -0.69 9.10
C GLN A 79 10.18 0.37 8.04
N ASP A 80 9.72 0.24 6.78
CA ASP A 80 9.88 1.29 5.76
C ASP A 80 9.15 2.60 6.15
N VAL A 81 8.27 2.54 7.15
CA VAL A 81 7.45 3.67 7.57
C VAL A 81 7.96 4.35 8.85
N ASN A 82 8.96 3.77 9.51
CA ASN A 82 9.64 4.35 10.68
C ASN A 82 10.92 5.14 10.32
N LEU A 83 11.26 5.28 9.04
CA LEU A 83 12.45 6.02 8.57
C LEU A 83 12.19 7.53 8.32
N ILE A 84 11.08 8.06 8.82
CA ILE A 84 10.81 9.50 8.86
C ILE A 84 10.63 9.88 10.33
N ASN A 85 11.74 9.93 11.07
CA ASN A 85 11.88 10.69 12.31
C ASN A 85 12.99 11.71 12.08
#